data_AF-A0A950XF30-F1
#
_entry.id   AF-A0A950XF30-F1
#
_cell.length_a   1.000
_cell.length_b   1.000
_cell.length_c   1.000
_cell.angle_alpha   90.00
_cell.angle_beta   90.00
_cell.angle_gamma   90.00
#
_symmetry.space_group_name_H-M   'P 1'
#
loop_
_entity.id
_entity.type
_entity.pdbx_description
1 polymer ?
#
loop_
_entity_poly.entity_id
_entity_poly.type
_entity_poly.pdbx_seq_one_letter_code
_entity_poly.pdbx_strand_id
1 'polypeptide(L)' 'MLLDGVLADLQAPIQRDPAARGWLDVVLSYPGFHALVAHRLIHPLHKAGVPIL' A
#
# COMPACT_ATOMS: atom_id res chain seq x y z
N MET A 1 -1.25 -12.18 5.46
CA MET A 1 -2.15 -11.54 6.46
C MET A 1 -2.15 -10.00 6.44
N LEU A 2 -1.02 -9.29 6.30
CA LEU A 2 -1.04 -7.84 5.99
C LEU A 2 0.18 -7.46 5.15
N LEU A 3 1.36 -7.95 5.55
CA LEU A 3 2.62 -7.82 4.82
C LEU A 3 2.56 -8.43 3.41
N ASP A 4 1.97 -9.61 3.25
CA ASP A 4 1.78 -10.23 1.93
C ASP A 4 0.91 -9.37 1.00
N GLY A 5 -0.08 -8.67 1.57
CA GLY A 5 -0.94 -7.76 0.83
C GLY A 5 -0.17 -6.51 0.37
N VAL A 6 0.64 -5.93 1.27
CA VAL A 6 1.48 -4.77 0.95
C VAL A 6 2.55 -5.14 -0.09
N LEU A 7 3.14 -6.33 -0.01
CA LEU A 7 4.10 -6.82 -1.02
C LEU A 7 3.43 -7.01 -2.38
N ALA A 8 2.21 -7.55 -2.42
CA ALA A 8 1.46 -7.65 -3.67
C ALA A 8 1.09 -6.27 -4.24
N ASP A 9 0.70 -5.33 -3.38
CA ASP A 9 0.41 -3.93 -3.76
C ASP A 9 1.67 -3.19 -4.24
N LEU A 10 2.85 -3.58 -3.78
CA LEU A 10 4.15 -3.07 -4.25
C LEU A 10 4.57 -3.69 -5.59
N GLN A 11 4.32 -4.99 -5.79
CA GLN A 11 4.69 -5.70 -7.01
C GLN A 11 3.77 -5.36 -8.19
N ALA A 12 2.50 -5.06 -7.95
CA ALA A 12 1.54 -4.79 -9.03
C ALA A 12 1.93 -3.56 -9.90
N PRO A 13 2.33 -2.41 -9.35
CA PRO A 13 2.83 -1.29 -10.15
C PRO A 13 4.11 -1.64 -10.89
N ILE A 14 5.05 -2.35 -10.26
CA ILE A 14 6.32 -2.75 -10.90
C ILE A 14 6.08 -3.62 -12.15
N GLN A 15 5.06 -4.50 -12.11
CA GLN A 15 4.74 -5.39 -13.23
C GLN A 15 3.88 -4.72 -14.32
N ARG A 16 3.07 -3.72 -13.96
CA ARG A 16 2.07 -3.13 -14.86
C ARG A 16 2.47 -1.77 -15.42
N ASP A 17 3.32 -1.05 -14.71
CA ASP A 17 3.74 0.29 -15.07
C ASP A 17 5.21 0.28 -15.52
N PRO A 18 5.49 0.51 -16.82
CA PRO A 18 6.86 0.60 -17.32
C PRO A 18 7.64 1.79 -16.75
N ALA A 19 6.97 2.78 -16.13
CA ALA A 19 7.63 3.88 -15.43
C ALA A 19 8.17 3.48 -14.05
N ALA A 20 7.66 2.39 -13.45
CA ALA A 20 8.16 1.86 -12.19
C ALA A 20 9.48 1.10 -12.43
N ARG A 21 10.63 1.80 -12.30
CA ARG A 21 11.95 1.19 -12.56
C ARG A 21 12.46 0.36 -11.39
N GLY A 22 11.71 0.31 -10.29
CA GLY A 22 11.97 -0.55 -9.15
C GLY A 22 11.01 -0.30 -8.01
N TRP A 23 11.16 -1.08 -6.95
CA TRP A 23 10.35 -0.95 -5.74
C TRP A 23 10.56 0.38 -5.03
N LEU A 24 11.76 0.98 -5.15
CA LEU A 24 12.08 2.26 -4.53
C LEU A 24 11.24 3.40 -5.11
N ASP A 25 11.02 3.41 -6.43
CA ASP A 25 10.18 4.41 -7.10
C ASP A 25 8.73 4.31 -6.63
N VAL A 26 8.22 3.08 -6.47
CA VAL A 26 6.85 2.85 -5.99
C VAL A 26 6.70 3.29 -4.54
N VAL A 27 7.67 2.96 -3.67
CA VAL A 27 7.62 3.33 -2.26
C VAL A 27 7.77 4.83 -2.05
N LEU A 28 8.53 5.55 -2.89
CA LEU A 28 8.77 6.98 -2.70
C LEU A 28 7.80 7.88 -3.47
N SER A 29 7.36 7.44 -4.65
CA SER A 29 6.73 8.33 -5.63
C SER A 29 5.28 7.94 -5.98
N TYR A 30 4.75 6.81 -5.48
CA TYR A 30 3.39 6.38 -5.83
C TYR A 30 2.42 6.68 -4.67
N PRO A 31 1.69 7.83 -4.71
CA PRO A 31 0.72 8.15 -3.67
C PRO A 31 -0.42 7.13 -3.58
N GLY A 32 -0.75 6.46 -4.69
CA GLY A 32 -1.73 5.36 -4.69
C GLY A 32 -1.28 4.15 -3.86
N PHE A 33 0.02 3.83 -3.85
CA PHE A 33 0.57 2.79 -3.00
C PHE A 33 0.46 3.18 -1.52
N HIS A 34 0.80 4.43 -1.17
CA HIS A 34 0.64 4.94 0.20
C HIS A 34 -0.80 4.90 0.68
N ALA A 35 -1.76 5.27 -0.18
CA ALA A 35 -3.18 5.22 0.14
C ALA A 35 -3.66 3.80 0.44
N LEU A 36 -3.21 2.80 -0.34
CA LEU A 36 -3.54 1.39 -0.10
C LEU A 36 -2.95 0.88 1.22
N VAL A 37 -1.69 1.20 1.50
CA VAL A 37 -1.03 0.84 2.77
C VAL A 37 -1.79 1.46 3.96
N ALA A 38 -2.08 2.75 3.90
CA ALA A 38 -2.83 3.45 4.94
C ALA A 38 -4.21 2.83 5.15
N HIS A 39 -4.97 2.57 4.07
CA HIS A 39 -6.27 1.92 4.15
C HIS A 39 -6.19 0.53 4.81
N ARG A 40 -5.20 -0.30 4.44
CA ARG A 40 -5.03 -1.64 5.05
C ARG A 40 -4.71 -1.59 6.54
N LEU A 41 -4.06 -0.53 7.02
CA LEU A 41 -3.76 -0.34 8.44
C LEU A 41 -4.95 0.24 9.20
N ILE A 42 -5.62 1.23 8.63
CA ILE A 42 -6.70 1.98 9.30
C ILE A 42 -8.01 1.20 9.28
N HIS A 43 -8.34 0.50 8.19
CA HIS A 43 -9.59 -0.25 8.05
C HIS A 43 -9.82 -1.32 9.14
N PRO A 44 -8.86 -2.18 9.51
CA PRO A 44 -9.06 -3.10 10.62
C PRO A 44 -9.20 -2.38 11.97
N LEU A 45 -8.49 -1.27 12.19
CA LEU A 45 -8.62 -0.44 13.40
C LEU A 45 -10.01 0.19 13.49
N HIS A 46 -10.51 0.73 12.38
CA HIS A 46 -11.87 1.25 12.27
C HIS A 46 -12.90 0.16 12.57
N LYS A 47 -12.74 -1.04 12.00
CA LYS A 47 -13.65 -2.17 12.26
C LYS A 47 -13.60 -2.66 13.71
N ALA A 48 -12.48 -2.48 14.39
CA ALA A 48 -12.32 -2.79 15.81
C ALA A 48 -12.87 -1.69 16.74
N GLY A 49 -13.40 -0.59 16.20
CA GLY A 49 -13.93 0.53 16.99
C GLY A 49 -12.86 1.35 17.69
N VAL A 50 -11.59 1.24 17.26
CA VAL A 50 -10.51 2.09 17.77
C VAL A 50 -10.77 3.51 17.26
N PRO A 51 -10.89 4.51 18.15
CA PRO A 51 -11.05 5.89 17.72
C PRO A 51 -9.80 6.34 16.97
N ILE A 52 -10.03 6.81 15.74
CA ILE A 52 -9.04 7.36 14.83
C ILE A 52 -9.41 8.85 14.74
N LEU A 53 -8.43 9.72 14.99
CA LEU A 53 -8.59 11.18 15.15
C LEU A 53 -9.50 11.85 14.12
#